data_AF-E7C2U4-F1
#
_entry.id   AF-E7C2U4-F1
#
_cell.length_a   1.000
_cell.length_b   1.000
_cell.length_c   1.000
_cell.angle_alpha   90.00
_cell.angle_beta   90.00
_cell.angle_gamma   90.00
#
_symmetry.space_group_name_H-M   'P 1'
#
loop_
_entity.id
_entity.type
_entity.pdbx_description
1 polymer ?
#
loop_
_entity_poly.entity_id
_entity_poly.type
_entity_poly.pdbx_seq_one_letter_code
_entity_poly.pdbx_strand_id
1 'polypeptide(L)' 'MTKPDEIFIQRNKGELAQYRGKPNILIDDRPHNIEDWQNNGGNAIRFQANEDPIEVVTNAVTEILKLAH' A
#
# COMPACT_ATOMS: atom_id res chain seq x y z
N MET A 1 -6.90 -21.95 -3.24
CA MET A 1 -6.63 -20.57 -3.69
C MET A 1 -7.74 -19.70 -3.17
N THR A 2 -7.46 -18.87 -2.16
CA THR A 2 -8.40 -17.87 -1.67
C THR A 2 -8.53 -16.78 -2.73
N LYS A 3 -9.77 -16.47 -3.11
CA LYS A 3 -10.07 -15.36 -4.02
C LYS A 3 -10.32 -14.11 -3.17
N PRO A 4 -10.01 -12.91 -3.68
CA PRO A 4 -10.40 -11.67 -3.02
C PRO A 4 -11.93 -11.58 -2.91
N ASP A 5 -12.42 -11.05 -1.78
CA ASP A 5 -13.84 -10.73 -1.62
C ASP A 5 -14.24 -9.53 -2.50
N GLU A 6 -13.33 -8.57 -2.67
CA GLU A 6 -13.54 -7.35 -3.45
C GLU A 6 -12.31 -7.07 -4.32
N ILE A 7 -12.55 -6.60 -5.55
CA ILE A 7 -11.51 -6.18 -6.51
C ILE A 7 -11.92 -4.83 -7.08
N PHE A 8 -11.01 -3.87 -7.02
CA PHE A 8 -11.21 -2.54 -7.59
C PHE A 8 -10.28 -2.35 -8.79
N ILE A 9 -10.83 -1.95 -9.93
CA ILE A 9 -10.07 -1.56 -11.12
C ILE A 9 -10.54 -0.16 -11.49
N GLN A 10 -9.78 0.85 -11.07
CA GLN A 10 -10.13 2.25 -11.27
C GLN A 10 -8.89 3.09 -11.58
N ARG A 11 -9.10 4.20 -12.32
CA ARG A 11 -8.01 5.13 -12.67
C ARG A 11 -7.54 5.94 -11.46
N ASN A 12 -8.48 6.41 -10.63
CA ASN A 12 -8.16 7.20 -9.45
C ASN A 12 -7.99 6.30 -8.22
N LYS A 13 -6.79 5.76 -8.03
CA LYS A 13 -6.51 4.89 -6.87
C LYS A 13 -6.49 5.65 -5.53
N GLY A 14 -6.29 6.97 -5.52
CA GLY A 14 -6.11 7.76 -4.30
C GLY A 14 -7.27 7.67 -3.30
N GLU A 15 -8.51 7.50 -3.81
CA GLU A 15 -9.72 7.28 -2.99
C GLU A 15 -9.65 5.98 -2.17
N LEU A 16 -8.77 5.04 -2.53
CA LEU A 16 -8.57 3.77 -1.83
C LEU A 16 -7.43 3.83 -0.81
N ALA A 17 -6.80 4.98 -0.57
CA ALA A 17 -5.83 5.13 0.52
C ALA A 17 -6.43 4.81 1.89
N GLN A 18 -7.73 5.07 2.02
CA GLN A 18 -8.58 4.68 3.14
C GLN A 18 -9.77 3.88 2.59
N TYR A 19 -10.11 2.75 3.20
CA TYR A 19 -11.31 2.00 2.85
C TYR A 19 -12.05 1.53 4.10
N ARG A 20 -13.35 1.85 4.19
CA ARG A 20 -14.21 1.53 5.34
C ARG A 20 -13.59 1.94 6.70
N GLY A 21 -13.00 3.14 6.73
CA GLY A 21 -12.39 3.72 7.93
C GLY A 21 -11.05 3.11 8.33
N LYS A 22 -10.40 2.33 7.45
CA LYS A 22 -9.07 1.76 7.69
C LYS A 22 -8.07 2.19 6.61
N PRO A 23 -6.82 2.51 7.00
CA PRO A 23 -5.78 2.83 6.03
C PRO A 23 -5.34 1.58 5.27
N ASN A 24 -5.23 1.68 3.95
CA ASN A 24 -4.78 0.60 3.08
C ASN A 24 -3.27 0.69 2.80
N ILE A 25 -2.68 -0.43 2.36
CA ILE A 25 -1.27 -0.50 1.95
C ILE A 25 -1.16 -0.35 0.43
N LEU A 26 -0.39 0.63 -0.03
CA LEU A 26 0.08 0.76 -1.41
C LEU A 26 1.53 0.27 -1.51
N ILE A 27 1.81 -0.56 -2.52
CA ILE A 27 3.17 -0.88 -2.95
C ILE A 27 3.31 -0.31 -4.36
N ASP A 28 4.19 0.68 -4.52
CA ASP A 28 4.36 1.40 -5.77
C ASP A 28 5.82 1.80 -5.95
N ASP A 29 6.22 2.04 -7.19
CA ASP A 29 7.61 2.30 -7.54
C ASP A 29 7.87 3.83 -7.57
N ARG A 30 6.82 4.62 -7.87
CA ARG A 30 6.92 6.06 -8.13
C ARG A 30 6.86 6.90 -6.85
N PRO A 31 7.88 7.73 -6.55
CA PRO A 31 7.90 8.56 -5.34
C PRO A 31 6.66 9.45 -5.13
N HIS A 32 6.13 10.07 -6.18
CA HIS A 32 4.93 10.92 -6.06
C HIS A 32 3.68 10.13 -5.65
N ASN A 33 3.53 8.88 -6.11
CA ASN A 33 2.41 8.03 -5.69
C ASN A 33 2.51 7.69 -4.19
N ILE A 34 3.72 7.55 -3.67
CA ILE A 34 3.97 7.27 -2.25
C ILE A 34 3.55 8.46 -1.39
N GLU A 35 3.99 9.66 -1.78
CA GLU A 35 3.62 10.92 -1.11
C GLU A 35 2.10 11.16 -1.16
N ASP A 36 1.49 11.05 -2.33
CA ASP A 36 0.04 11.24 -2.50
C ASP A 36 -0.78 10.23 -1.67
N TRP A 37 -0.33 8.98 -1.58
CA TRP A 37 -1.03 7.95 -0.81
C TRP A 37 -0.95 8.21 0.70
N GLN A 38 0.22 8.63 1.20
CA GLN A 38 0.41 9.03 2.60
C GLN A 38 -0.42 10.26 2.95
N ASN A 39 -0.48 11.25 2.05
CA ASN A 39 -1.29 12.46 2.22
C ASN A 39 -2.79 12.15 2.28
N ASN A 40 -3.25 11.10 1.56
CA ASN A 40 -4.62 10.60 1.65
C ASN A 40 -4.86 9.67 2.85
N GLY A 41 -3.91 9.57 3.77
CA GLY A 41 -4.02 8.82 5.02
C GLY A 41 -3.78 7.31 4.89
N GLY A 42 -3.22 6.84 3.77
CA GLY A 42 -2.87 5.43 3.58
C GLY A 42 -1.43 5.10 3.98
N ASN A 43 -1.12 3.81 4.10
CA ASN A 43 0.24 3.32 4.29
C ASN A 43 0.89 3.08 2.91
N ALA A 44 2.07 3.61 2.65
CA ALA A 44 2.75 3.46 1.36
C ALA A 44 4.15 2.86 1.52
N ILE A 45 4.49 1.93 0.63
CA ILE A 45 5.78 1.26 0.55
C ILE A 45 6.34 1.51 -0.85
N ARG A 46 7.47 2.21 -0.92
CA ARG A 46 8.20 2.34 -2.20
C ARG A 46 8.94 1.04 -2.49
N PHE A 47 8.75 0.48 -3.68
CA PHE A 47 9.43 -0.74 -4.10
C PHE A 47 9.72 -0.72 -5.61
N GLN A 48 10.98 -0.86 -5.96
CA GLN A 48 11.49 -1.00 -7.33
C GLN A 48 11.95 -2.44 -7.53
N ALA A 49 11.22 -3.23 -8.31
CA ALA A 49 11.46 -4.68 -8.40
C ALA A 49 12.85 -5.08 -8.92
N ASN A 50 13.53 -4.20 -9.67
CA ASN A 50 14.87 -4.40 -10.20
C ASN A 50 15.98 -3.82 -9.31
N GLU A 51 15.65 -3.13 -8.22
CA GLU A 51 16.61 -2.43 -7.35
C GLU A 51 16.51 -2.93 -5.90
N ASP A 52 15.29 -3.16 -5.43
CA ASP A 52 15.00 -3.46 -4.04
C ASP A 52 14.84 -4.96 -3.79
N PRO A 53 15.37 -5.47 -2.68
CA PRO A 53 15.12 -6.84 -2.26
C PRO A 53 13.70 -6.98 -1.69
N ILE A 54 13.11 -8.19 -1.77
CA ILE A 54 11.71 -8.44 -1.36
C ILE A 54 11.46 -8.12 0.13
N GLU A 55 12.52 -8.17 0.94
CA GLU A 55 12.54 -7.85 2.35
C GLU A 55 12.07 -6.43 2.65
N VAL A 56 12.22 -5.48 1.72
CA VAL A 56 11.67 -4.11 1.85
C VAL A 56 10.16 -4.17 2.07
N VAL A 57 9.46 -4.96 1.26
CA VAL A 57 8.01 -5.11 1.35
C VAL A 57 7.63 -5.91 2.60
N THR A 58 8.27 -7.05 2.83
CA THR A 58 7.87 -7.94 3.95
C THR A 58 8.09 -7.28 5.31
N ASN A 59 9.19 -6.54 5.48
CA ASN A 59 9.48 -5.85 6.73
C ASN A 59 8.49 -4.70 6.95
N ALA A 60 8.24 -3.88 5.92
CA ALA A 60 7.31 -2.76 6.03
C ALA A 60 5.87 -3.22 6.32
N VAL A 61 5.37 -4.25 5.63
CA VAL A 61 4.05 -4.84 5.91
C VAL A 61 3.98 -5.36 7.34
N THR A 62 5.05 -6.03 7.83
CA THR A 62 5.10 -6.53 9.20
C THR A 62 4.98 -5.40 10.23
N GLU A 63 5.71 -4.30 10.05
CA GLU A 63 5.64 -3.15 10.95
C GLU A 63 4.28 -2.44 10.91
N ILE A 64 3.69 -2.25 9.73
CA ILE A 64 2.35 -1.66 9.59
C ILE A 64 1.30 -2.50 10.33
N LEU A 65 1.36 -3.82 10.20
CA LEU A 65 0.39 -4.70 10.84
C LEU A 65 0.58 -4.79 12.37
N LYS A 66 1.82 -4.65 12.88
CA LYS A 66 2.06 -4.55 14.33
C LYS A 66 1.45 -3.29 14.94
N LEU A 67 1.49 -2.17 14.22
CA LEU A 67 0.94 -0.87 14.68
C LEU A 67 -0.59 -0.82 14.66
N ALA A 68 -1.25 -1.77 13.99
CA ALA A 68 -2.71 -1.86 13.92
C ALA A 68 -3.34 -2.58 15.14
N HIS A 69 -2.52 -2.96 16.13
CA HIS A 69 -2.86 -3.66 17.37
C HIS A 69 -2.31 -2.92 18.59
#